data_AF-A0A1A2PRD7-F1
#
_entry.id   AF-A0A1A2PRD7-F1
#
_cell.length_a   1.000
_cell.length_b   1.000
_cell.length_c   1.000
_cell.angle_alpha   90.00
_cell.angle_beta   90.00
_cell.angle_gamma   90.00
#
_symmetry.space_group_name_H-M   'P 1'
#
loop_
_entity.id
_entity.type
_entity.pdbx_description
1 polymer ?
#
loop_
_entity_poly.entity_id
_entity_poly.type
_entity_poly.pdbx_seq_one_letter_code
_entity_poly.pdbx_strand_id
1 'polypeptide(L)'
;MTRTEQREQTRQRLIESAGRVFCRVGFEAAPIDVIAEEAGFSRGAFYSNFESKDHLFLELIRRHLDAEIDTLGRALDRIKSASDLAPAIERRYRVLGEDSSWCLLSTEFQLYTMRGGAKADEFGAIYESYRRRLGELISLHFDRLGIESTLSPYEFGVAQIALSHGLALQRAANGSLKANLTARALATFVRGALAEHRSDDGS
;
A
#
# COMPACT_ATOMS: atom_id res chain seq x y z
N MET A 1 -2.96 -15.39 29.64
CA MET A 1 -2.27 -14.37 28.83
C MET A 1 -0.98 -13.97 29.51
N THR A 2 0.14 -14.05 28.79
CA THR A 2 1.46 -13.61 29.27
C THR A 2 1.57 -12.08 29.23
N ARG A 3 2.54 -11.53 29.96
CA ARG A 3 2.85 -10.08 29.92
C ARG A 3 3.21 -9.60 28.51
N THR A 4 3.84 -10.46 27.71
CA THR A 4 4.18 -10.20 26.31
C THR A 4 2.93 -10.16 25.43
N GLU A 5 2.01 -11.11 25.58
CA GLU A 5 0.73 -11.13 24.85
C GLU A 5 -0.13 -9.91 25.17
N GLN A 6 -0.19 -9.49 26.43
CA GLN A 6 -0.89 -8.26 26.83
C GLN A 6 -0.30 -7.01 26.18
N ARG A 7 1.04 -6.93 26.11
CA ARG A 7 1.73 -5.81 25.46
C ARG A 7 1.42 -5.78 23.97
N GLU A 8 1.48 -6.92 23.29
CA GLU A 8 1.19 -6.98 21.86
C GLU A 8 -0.27 -6.64 21.55
N GLN A 9 -1.22 -7.13 22.36
CA GLN A 9 -2.63 -6.77 22.20
C GLN A 9 -2.86 -5.26 22.39
N THR A 10 -2.14 -4.63 23.32
CA THR A 10 -2.19 -3.17 23.53
C THR A 10 -1.62 -2.44 22.31
N ARG A 11 -0.46 -2.89 21.78
CA ARG A 11 0.15 -2.32 20.57
C ARG A 11 -0.79 -2.40 19.38
N GLN A 12 -1.41 -3.57 19.15
CA GLN A 12 -2.36 -3.79 18.07
C GLN A 12 -3.53 -2.79 18.13
N ARG A 13 -4.17 -2.66 19.30
CA ARG A 13 -5.30 -1.74 19.48
C ARG A 13 -4.92 -0.27 19.29
N LEU A 14 -3.72 0.12 19.72
CA LEU A 14 -3.20 1.47 19.49
C LEU A 14 -2.98 1.74 18.00
N ILE A 15 -2.42 0.78 17.26
CA ILE A 15 -2.19 0.90 15.81
C ILE A 15 -3.52 1.00 15.05
N GLU A 16 -4.49 0.15 15.37
CA GLU A 16 -5.82 0.18 14.74
C GLU A 16 -6.55 1.49 15.02
N SER A 17 -6.50 1.97 16.26
CA SER A 17 -7.05 3.28 16.65
C SER A 17 -6.39 4.41 15.87
N ALA A 18 -5.06 4.39 15.81
CA ALA A 18 -4.31 5.40 15.10
C ALA A 18 -4.66 5.45 13.62
N GLY A 19 -4.80 4.29 12.94
CA GLY A 19 -5.23 4.25 11.54
C GLY A 19 -6.57 4.97 11.31
N ARG A 20 -7.56 4.77 12.21
CA ARG A 20 -8.84 5.48 12.13
C ARG A 20 -8.69 6.98 12.34
N VAL A 21 -7.92 7.39 13.34
CA VAL A 21 -7.70 8.81 13.64
C VAL A 21 -6.95 9.50 12.50
N PHE A 22 -5.88 8.89 11.99
CA PHE A 22 -5.10 9.41 10.88
C PHE A 22 -5.93 9.57 9.60
N CYS A 23 -6.75 8.58 9.24
CA CYS A 23 -7.65 8.71 8.09
C CYS A 23 -8.69 9.81 8.28
N ARG A 24 -9.07 10.14 9.53
CA ARG A 24 -10.09 11.15 9.82
C ARG A 24 -9.56 12.58 9.82
N VAL A 25 -8.34 12.80 10.34
CA VAL A 25 -7.82 14.16 10.56
C VAL A 25 -6.45 14.42 9.93
N GLY A 26 -5.84 13.44 9.28
CA GLY A 26 -4.45 13.50 8.79
C GLY A 26 -3.42 13.15 9.86
N PHE A 27 -2.17 12.95 9.44
CA PHE A 27 -1.07 12.59 10.33
C PHE A 27 -0.73 13.71 11.31
N GLU A 28 -0.53 14.94 10.84
CA GLU A 28 -0.06 16.03 11.70
C GLU A 28 -1.09 16.39 12.78
N ALA A 29 -2.36 16.51 12.41
CA ALA A 29 -3.43 16.91 13.32
C ALA A 29 -3.90 15.80 14.28
N ALA A 30 -3.48 14.54 14.09
CA ALA A 30 -3.85 13.42 14.95
C ALA A 30 -3.19 13.52 16.35
N PRO A 31 -3.97 13.74 17.43
CA PRO A 31 -3.43 13.82 18.78
C PRO A 31 -3.21 12.42 19.38
N ILE A 32 -2.08 12.21 20.06
CA ILE A 32 -1.78 10.96 20.78
C ILE A 32 -2.87 10.63 21.81
N ASP A 33 -3.41 11.65 22.49
CA ASP A 33 -4.44 11.45 23.52
C ASP A 33 -5.72 10.84 22.93
N VAL A 34 -6.15 11.34 21.77
CA VAL A 34 -7.32 10.82 21.06
C VAL A 34 -7.07 9.38 20.59
N ILE A 35 -5.88 9.09 20.06
CA ILE A 35 -5.49 7.72 19.64
C ILE A 35 -5.55 6.76 20.83
N ALA A 36 -4.97 7.15 21.97
CA ALA A 36 -4.93 6.32 23.17
C ALA A 36 -6.33 6.11 23.76
N GLU A 37 -7.12 7.17 23.88
CA GLU A 37 -8.50 7.14 24.39
C GLU A 37 -9.40 6.25 23.53
N GLU A 38 -9.38 6.41 22.20
CA GLU A 38 -10.12 5.55 21.27
C GLU A 38 -9.65 4.09 21.31
N ALA A 39 -8.38 3.85 21.65
CA ALA A 39 -7.86 2.51 21.86
C ALA A 39 -8.25 1.94 23.24
N GLY A 40 -8.85 2.73 24.13
CA GLY A 40 -9.20 2.36 25.51
C GLY A 40 -8.02 2.35 26.47
N PHE A 41 -7.01 3.18 26.23
CA PHE A 41 -5.77 3.26 27.00
C PHE A 41 -5.40 4.70 27.37
N SER A 42 -4.49 4.85 28.33
CA SER A 42 -3.98 6.17 28.71
C SER A 42 -2.85 6.64 27.79
N ARG A 43 -2.57 7.94 27.81
CA ARG A 43 -1.36 8.51 27.17
C ARG A 43 -0.08 7.83 27.65
N GLY A 44 0.01 7.47 28.93
CA GLY A 44 1.16 6.73 29.48
C GLY A 44 1.31 5.33 28.88
N ALA A 45 0.20 4.65 28.60
CA ALA A 45 0.20 3.36 27.93
C ALA A 45 0.60 3.46 26.45
N PHE A 46 0.36 4.60 25.78
CA PHE A 46 0.95 4.87 24.48
C PHE A 46 2.48 4.90 24.58
N TYR A 47 3.05 5.72 25.47
CA TYR A 47 4.50 5.89 25.57
C TYR A 47 5.26 4.67 26.10
N SER A 48 4.59 3.74 26.80
CA SER A 48 5.20 2.45 27.16
C SER A 48 5.31 1.48 25.97
N ASN A 49 4.62 1.77 24.87
CA ASN A 49 4.59 0.96 23.66
C ASN A 49 5.29 1.64 22.47
N PHE A 50 5.13 2.94 22.28
CA PHE A 50 5.68 3.67 21.15
C PHE A 50 6.47 4.88 21.62
N GLU A 51 7.65 5.06 21.05
CA GLU A 51 8.54 6.19 21.35
C GLU A 51 7.96 7.52 20.87
N SER A 52 7.22 7.50 19.75
CA SER A 52 6.62 8.69 19.14
C SER A 52 5.42 8.34 18.27
N LYS A 53 4.67 9.36 17.85
CA LYS A 53 3.61 9.25 16.85
C LYS A 53 4.15 8.72 15.52
N ASP A 54 5.33 9.17 15.12
CA ASP A 54 6.04 8.74 13.92
C ASP A 54 6.37 7.25 13.98
N HIS A 55 6.90 6.76 15.12
CA HIS A 55 7.19 5.33 15.30
C HIS A 55 5.91 4.50 15.17
N LEU A 56 4.81 4.92 15.79
CA LEU A 56 3.52 4.24 15.62
C LEU A 56 3.07 4.25 14.15
N PHE A 57 3.27 5.37 13.44
CA PHE A 57 2.84 5.51 12.04
C PHE A 57 3.63 4.60 11.10
N LEU A 58 4.95 4.49 11.28
CA LEU A 58 5.78 3.56 10.50
C LEU A 58 5.35 2.10 10.73
N GLU A 59 5.00 1.74 11.97
CA GLU A 59 4.50 0.41 12.29
C GLU A 59 3.14 0.13 11.63
N LEU A 60 2.25 1.13 11.62
CA LEU A 60 0.99 1.07 10.88
C LEU A 60 1.23 0.86 9.38
N ILE A 61 2.18 1.59 8.76
CA ILE A 61 2.50 1.42 7.34
C ILE A 61 3.02 0.02 7.06
N ARG A 62 3.98 -0.48 7.84
CA ARG A 62 4.55 -1.82 7.64
C ARG A 62 3.44 -2.88 7.61
N ARG A 63 2.57 -2.86 8.61
CA ARG A 63 1.44 -3.81 8.72
C ARG A 63 0.47 -3.68 7.56
N HIS A 64 0.16 -2.47 7.10
CA HIS A 64 -0.69 -2.27 5.94
C HIS A 64 -0.05 -2.84 4.66
N LEU A 65 1.22 -2.52 4.39
CA LEU A 65 1.92 -2.98 3.20
C LEU A 65 2.12 -4.51 3.21
N ASP A 66 2.36 -5.11 4.37
CA ASP A 66 2.40 -6.56 4.54
C ASP A 66 1.05 -7.20 4.18
N ALA A 67 -0.05 -6.66 4.72
CA ALA A 67 -1.40 -7.13 4.41
C ALA A 67 -1.76 -6.97 2.93
N GLU A 68 -1.26 -5.92 2.27
CA GLU A 68 -1.44 -5.70 0.84
C GLU A 68 -0.70 -6.75 -0.01
N ILE A 69 0.55 -7.07 0.32
CA ILE A 69 1.31 -8.16 -0.32
C ILE A 69 0.57 -9.49 -0.17
N ASP A 70 0.14 -9.83 1.05
CA ASP A 70 -0.57 -11.08 1.32
C ASP A 70 -1.90 -11.17 0.55
N THR A 71 -2.63 -10.05 0.49
CA THR A 71 -3.91 -9.99 -0.23
C THR A 71 -3.69 -10.09 -1.73
N LEU A 72 -2.65 -9.46 -2.26
CA LEU A 72 -2.28 -9.59 -3.66
C LEU A 72 -1.87 -11.03 -3.99
N GLY A 73 -1.04 -11.67 -3.16
CA GLY A 73 -0.61 -13.06 -3.36
C GLY A 73 -1.80 -14.01 -3.49
N ARG A 74 -2.74 -13.95 -2.54
CA ARG A 74 -4.00 -14.71 -2.60
C ARG A 74 -4.84 -14.40 -3.84
N ALA A 75 -4.79 -13.19 -4.36
CA ALA A 75 -5.51 -12.82 -5.58
C ALA A 75 -4.84 -13.43 -6.82
N LEU A 76 -3.52 -13.39 -6.88
CA LEU A 76 -2.73 -13.93 -7.99
C LEU A 76 -2.75 -15.47 -8.04
N ASP A 77 -2.86 -16.17 -6.90
CA ASP A 77 -3.01 -17.64 -6.84
C ASP A 77 -4.26 -18.16 -7.59
N ARG A 78 -5.29 -17.30 -7.67
CA ARG A 78 -6.55 -17.61 -8.36
C ARG A 78 -6.45 -17.45 -9.88
N ILE A 79 -5.42 -16.77 -10.37
CA ILE A 79 -5.21 -16.50 -11.79
C ILE A 79 -4.61 -17.75 -12.45
N LYS A 80 -5.25 -18.22 -13.53
CA LYS A 80 -4.88 -19.46 -14.21
C LYS A 80 -4.27 -19.23 -15.60
N SER A 81 -4.49 -18.05 -16.17
CA SER A 81 -3.95 -17.70 -17.49
C SER A 81 -3.55 -16.22 -17.55
N ALA A 82 -2.72 -15.86 -18.53
CA ALA A 82 -2.30 -14.47 -18.75
C ALA A 82 -3.48 -13.54 -19.06
N SER A 83 -4.50 -14.03 -19.77
CA SER A 83 -5.70 -13.25 -20.12
C SER A 83 -6.55 -12.88 -18.89
N ASP A 84 -6.37 -13.57 -17.76
CA ASP A 84 -7.09 -13.29 -16.51
C ASP A 84 -6.48 -12.13 -15.69
N LEU A 85 -5.24 -11.71 -15.98
CA LEU A 85 -4.51 -10.70 -15.18
C LEU A 85 -5.19 -9.34 -15.18
N ALA A 86 -5.45 -8.77 -16.36
CA ALA A 86 -6.07 -7.45 -16.46
C ALA A 86 -7.47 -7.41 -15.81
N PRO A 87 -8.37 -8.38 -16.05
CA PRO A 87 -9.63 -8.48 -15.33
C PRO A 87 -9.48 -8.62 -13.80
N ALA A 88 -8.46 -9.34 -13.32
CA ALA A 88 -8.20 -9.48 -11.89
C ALA A 88 -7.74 -8.16 -11.26
N ILE A 89 -6.86 -7.41 -11.94
CA ILE A 89 -6.42 -6.08 -11.53
C ILE A 89 -7.60 -5.11 -11.50
N GLU A 90 -8.42 -5.08 -12.55
CA GLU A 90 -9.60 -4.22 -12.60
C GLU A 90 -10.56 -4.50 -11.44
N ARG A 91 -10.79 -5.78 -11.09
CA ARG A 91 -11.59 -6.14 -9.91
C ARG A 91 -10.97 -5.65 -8.61
N ARG A 92 -9.67 -5.91 -8.40
CA ARG A 92 -8.95 -5.51 -7.18
C ARG A 92 -9.04 -3.99 -6.95
N TYR A 93 -8.74 -3.20 -7.98
CA TYR A 93 -8.70 -1.74 -7.87
C TYR A 93 -10.05 -1.05 -8.06
N ARG A 94 -11.12 -1.77 -8.44
CA ARG A 94 -12.48 -1.23 -8.35
C ARG A 94 -12.91 -1.11 -6.90
N VAL A 95 -12.62 -2.13 -6.08
CA VAL A 95 -12.91 -2.15 -4.65
C VAL A 95 -11.98 -1.23 -3.88
N LEU A 96 -10.68 -1.25 -4.18
CA LEU A 96 -9.68 -0.37 -3.52
C LEU A 96 -9.72 1.07 -4.01
N GLY A 97 -10.07 1.30 -5.28
CA GLY A 97 -10.11 2.64 -5.87
C GLY A 97 -11.10 3.55 -5.17
N GLU A 98 -12.14 3.01 -4.52
CA GLU A 98 -13.13 3.81 -3.81
C GLU A 98 -12.56 4.48 -2.55
N ASP A 99 -11.60 3.83 -1.86
CA ASP A 99 -10.94 4.37 -0.68
C ASP A 99 -9.47 4.73 -0.95
N SER A 100 -9.25 6.00 -1.32
CA SER A 100 -7.91 6.55 -1.56
C SER A 100 -7.21 7.04 -0.29
N SER A 101 -7.84 6.89 0.89
CA SER A 101 -7.37 7.48 2.15
C SER A 101 -5.96 7.03 2.51
N TRP A 102 -5.63 5.76 2.22
CA TRP A 102 -4.29 5.24 2.51
C TRP A 102 -3.20 5.84 1.63
N CYS A 103 -3.43 5.93 0.32
CA CYS A 103 -2.49 6.59 -0.60
C CYS A 103 -2.26 8.05 -0.18
N LEU A 104 -3.33 8.77 0.17
CA LEU A 104 -3.23 10.16 0.63
C LEU A 104 -2.45 10.28 1.94
N LEU A 105 -2.75 9.43 2.93
CA LEU A 105 -2.12 9.45 4.23
C LEU A 105 -0.62 9.13 4.16
N SER A 106 -0.25 8.12 3.36
CA SER A 106 1.16 7.80 3.13
C SER A 106 1.90 8.91 2.38
N THR A 107 1.25 9.58 1.42
CA THR A 107 1.81 10.76 0.74
C THR A 107 1.96 11.94 1.70
N GLU A 108 0.99 12.20 2.58
CA GLU A 108 1.09 13.23 3.63
C GLU A 108 2.32 13.01 4.50
N PHE A 109 2.50 11.78 5.00
CA PHE A 109 3.65 11.45 5.83
C PHE A 109 4.98 11.49 5.07
N GLN A 110 4.99 11.07 3.80
CA GLN A 110 6.17 11.22 2.94
C GLN A 110 6.58 12.69 2.83
N LEU A 111 5.63 13.59 2.57
CA LEU A 111 5.90 15.03 2.49
C LEU A 111 6.35 15.60 3.84
N TYR A 112 5.74 15.15 4.95
CA TYR A 112 6.15 15.51 6.31
C TYR A 112 7.64 15.17 6.56
N THR A 113 8.05 13.94 6.28
CA THR A 113 9.44 13.50 6.48
C THR A 113 10.42 14.24 5.55
N MET A 114 10.03 14.54 4.31
CA MET A 114 10.86 15.32 3.37
C MET A 114 11.07 16.78 3.78
N ARG A 115 10.15 17.38 4.55
CA ARG A 115 10.22 18.78 5.00
C ARG A 115 11.02 18.98 6.30
N GLY A 116 11.76 17.96 6.73
CA GLY A 116 12.57 18.00 7.96
C GLY A 116 11.99 17.16 9.11
N GLY A 117 10.98 16.34 8.85
CA GLY A 117 10.53 15.33 9.81
C GLY A 117 11.61 14.27 10.07
N ALA A 118 11.61 13.71 11.28
CA ALA A 118 12.42 12.53 11.58
C ALA A 118 11.93 11.33 10.75
N LYS A 119 12.72 10.25 10.69
CA LYS A 119 12.30 8.95 10.10
C LYS A 119 12.18 8.86 8.57
N ALA A 120 12.68 9.85 7.81
CA ALA A 120 12.71 9.78 6.34
C ALA A 120 13.39 8.50 5.81
N ASP A 121 14.54 8.13 6.38
CA ASP A 121 15.28 6.91 6.00
C ASP A 121 14.49 5.63 6.32
N GLU A 122 13.84 5.58 7.49
CA GLU A 122 13.02 4.44 7.90
C GLU A 122 11.78 4.29 7.00
N PHE A 123 11.13 5.39 6.64
CA PHE A 123 10.04 5.40 5.67
C PHE A 123 10.51 4.92 4.29
N GLY A 124 11.64 5.45 3.82
CA GLY A 124 12.26 5.06 2.55
C GLY A 124 12.58 3.56 2.52
N ALA A 125 13.15 3.02 3.59
CA ALA A 125 13.48 1.61 3.72
C ALA A 125 12.24 0.70 3.71
N ILE A 126 11.13 1.13 4.35
CA ILE A 126 9.85 0.41 4.30
C ILE A 126 9.34 0.32 2.86
N TYR A 127 9.29 1.44 2.14
CA TYR A 127 8.81 1.47 0.76
C TYR A 127 9.76 0.75 -0.20
N GLU A 128 11.06 0.77 0.04
CA GLU A 128 12.03 0.01 -0.74
C GLU A 128 11.83 -1.50 -0.59
N SER A 129 11.64 -1.98 0.64
CA SER A 129 11.29 -3.37 0.91
C SER A 129 9.98 -3.77 0.23
N TYR A 130 8.96 -2.91 0.31
CA TYR A 130 7.66 -3.16 -0.32
C TYR A 130 7.76 -3.24 -1.85
N ARG A 131 8.46 -2.32 -2.52
CA ARG A 131 8.68 -2.36 -3.98
C ARG A 131 9.31 -3.67 -4.42
N ARG A 132 10.34 -4.12 -3.72
CA ARG A 132 11.05 -5.36 -4.04
C ARG A 132 10.13 -6.57 -3.91
N ARG A 133 9.45 -6.71 -2.76
CA ARG A 133 8.53 -7.83 -2.48
C ARG A 133 7.34 -7.86 -3.43
N LEU A 134 6.78 -6.69 -3.75
CA LEU A 134 5.70 -6.56 -4.72
C LEU A 134 6.13 -7.02 -6.10
N GLY A 135 7.30 -6.57 -6.54
CA GLY A 135 7.91 -6.97 -7.81
C GLY A 135 8.17 -8.46 -7.90
N GLU A 136 8.83 -9.03 -6.90
CA GLU A 136 9.14 -10.47 -6.81
C GLU A 136 7.87 -11.32 -6.85
N LEU A 137 6.84 -10.91 -6.12
CA LEU A 137 5.55 -11.60 -6.10
C LEU A 137 4.90 -11.61 -7.49
N ILE A 138 4.94 -10.50 -8.22
CA ILE A 138 4.41 -10.40 -9.58
C ILE A 138 5.25 -11.26 -10.54
N SER A 139 6.57 -11.18 -10.46
CA SER A 139 7.50 -11.95 -11.30
C SER A 139 7.27 -13.44 -11.18
N LEU A 140 7.17 -13.96 -9.94
CA LEU A 140 6.90 -15.37 -9.68
C LEU A 140 5.62 -15.85 -10.39
N HIS A 141 4.60 -14.99 -10.44
CA HIS A 141 3.34 -15.30 -11.11
C HIS A 141 3.44 -15.22 -12.62
N PHE A 142 4.25 -14.30 -13.15
CA PHE A 142 4.50 -14.20 -14.59
C PHE A 142 5.26 -15.43 -15.08
N ASP A 143 6.30 -15.85 -14.36
CA ASP A 143 7.06 -17.07 -14.66
C ASP A 143 6.14 -18.31 -14.68
N ARG A 144 5.25 -18.44 -13.67
CA ARG A 144 4.26 -19.53 -13.59
C ARG A 144 3.28 -19.54 -14.77
N LEU A 145 2.98 -18.38 -15.34
CA LEU A 145 2.03 -18.21 -16.44
C LEU A 145 2.72 -18.16 -17.82
N GLY A 146 4.05 -18.29 -17.88
CA GLY A 146 4.83 -18.19 -19.13
C GLY A 146 4.79 -16.79 -19.75
N ILE A 147 4.68 -15.76 -18.93
CA ILE A 147 4.56 -14.37 -19.36
C ILE A 147 5.94 -13.73 -19.35
N GLU A 148 6.35 -13.20 -20.49
CA GLU A 148 7.49 -12.31 -20.58
C GLU A 148 7.07 -10.87 -20.29
N SER A 149 7.91 -10.14 -19.58
CA SER A 149 7.71 -8.73 -19.26
C SER A 149 8.86 -7.88 -19.79
N THR A 150 8.52 -6.68 -20.26
CA THR A 150 9.51 -5.66 -20.63
C THR A 150 10.08 -4.90 -19.43
N LEU A 151 9.40 -4.94 -18.29
CA LEU A 151 9.84 -4.35 -17.03
C LEU A 151 10.47 -5.39 -16.12
N SER A 152 11.53 -5.00 -15.40
CA SER A 152 12.05 -5.77 -14.28
C SER A 152 11.04 -5.82 -13.12
N PRO A 153 11.17 -6.81 -12.21
CA PRO A 153 10.31 -6.89 -11.03
C PRO A 153 10.30 -5.60 -10.20
N TYR A 154 11.47 -4.98 -10.02
CA TYR A 154 11.59 -3.74 -9.26
C TYR A 154 10.87 -2.56 -9.95
N GLU A 155 11.02 -2.42 -11.26
CA GLU A 155 10.35 -1.36 -12.04
C GLU A 155 8.83 -1.50 -11.98
N PHE A 156 8.29 -2.71 -11.96
CA PHE A 156 6.86 -2.93 -11.71
C PHE A 156 6.41 -2.40 -10.35
N GLY A 157 7.16 -2.72 -9.29
CA GLY A 157 6.87 -2.22 -7.95
C GLY A 157 6.88 -0.69 -7.89
N VAL A 158 7.86 -0.05 -8.53
CA VAL A 158 7.93 1.42 -8.65
C VAL A 158 6.72 1.98 -9.39
N ALA A 159 6.42 1.46 -10.59
CA ALA A 159 5.37 1.98 -11.44
C ALA A 159 3.97 1.81 -10.83
N GLN A 160 3.71 0.66 -10.19
CA GLN A 160 2.43 0.42 -9.51
C GLN A 160 2.20 1.44 -8.39
N ILE A 161 3.20 1.71 -7.54
CA ILE A 161 3.09 2.67 -6.44
C ILE A 161 2.91 4.08 -6.98
N ALA A 162 3.73 4.48 -7.96
CA ALA A 162 3.66 5.81 -8.55
C ALA A 162 2.30 6.09 -9.19
N LEU A 163 1.77 5.14 -9.98
CA LEU A 163 0.46 5.27 -10.62
C LEU A 163 -0.68 5.31 -9.60
N SER A 164 -0.67 4.42 -8.60
CA SER A 164 -1.74 4.36 -7.59
C SER A 164 -1.79 5.62 -6.73
N HIS A 165 -0.65 6.07 -6.19
CA HIS A 165 -0.56 7.28 -5.37
C HIS A 165 -0.86 8.55 -6.19
N GLY A 166 -0.29 8.66 -7.39
CA GLY A 166 -0.51 9.82 -8.26
C GLY A 166 -1.99 9.98 -8.66
N LEU A 167 -2.66 8.89 -9.03
CA LEU A 167 -4.08 8.91 -9.38
C LEU A 167 -4.96 9.19 -8.16
N ALA A 168 -4.63 8.65 -6.99
CA ALA A 168 -5.31 8.96 -5.74
C ALA A 168 -5.23 10.48 -5.42
N LEU A 169 -4.04 11.07 -5.54
CA LEU A 169 -3.82 12.50 -5.31
C LEU A 169 -4.59 13.37 -6.31
N GLN A 170 -4.54 13.04 -7.59
CA GLN A 170 -5.27 13.78 -8.63
C GLN A 170 -6.79 13.70 -8.43
N ARG A 171 -7.31 12.53 -8.02
CA ARG A 171 -8.74 12.37 -7.75
C ARG A 171 -9.19 13.14 -6.51
N ALA A 172 -8.37 13.16 -5.46
CA ALA A 172 -8.66 13.97 -4.28
C ALA A 172 -8.71 15.47 -4.62
N ALA A 173 -7.85 15.94 -5.53
CA ALA A 173 -7.86 17.31 -6.02
C ALA A 173 -8.98 17.60 -7.04
N ASN A 174 -9.49 16.59 -7.75
CA ASN A 174 -10.46 16.74 -8.83
C ASN A 174 -11.54 15.65 -8.78
N GLY A 175 -12.70 16.00 -8.22
CA GLY A 175 -13.87 15.10 -8.12
C GLY A 175 -14.50 14.67 -9.44
N SER A 176 -14.08 15.23 -10.58
CA SER A 176 -14.55 14.79 -11.92
C SER A 176 -13.87 13.52 -12.43
N LEU A 177 -12.75 13.10 -11.81
CA LEU A 177 -12.08 11.87 -12.20
C LEU A 177 -12.90 10.65 -11.79
N LYS A 178 -13.23 9.81 -12.77
CA LYS A 178 -14.03 8.60 -12.54
C LYS A 178 -13.33 7.67 -11.56
N ALA A 179 -14.08 7.11 -10.60
CA ALA A 179 -13.55 6.18 -9.60
C ALA A 179 -12.85 4.95 -10.21
N ASN A 180 -13.30 4.51 -11.40
CA ASN A 180 -12.71 3.36 -12.09
C ASN A 180 -11.41 3.68 -12.87
N LEU A 181 -10.96 4.93 -12.92
CA LEU A 181 -9.77 5.32 -13.67
C LEU A 181 -8.51 4.63 -13.15
N THR A 182 -8.34 4.54 -11.83
CA THR A 182 -7.20 3.85 -11.20
C THR A 182 -7.12 2.40 -11.65
N ALA A 183 -8.24 1.68 -11.58
CA ALA A 183 -8.32 0.28 -11.97
C ALA A 183 -8.00 0.07 -13.46
N ARG A 184 -8.57 0.93 -14.32
CA ARG A 184 -8.32 0.87 -15.77
C ARG A 184 -6.88 1.22 -16.12
N ALA A 185 -6.32 2.27 -15.52
CA ALA A 185 -4.95 2.72 -15.78
C ALA A 185 -3.93 1.63 -15.39
N LEU A 186 -4.08 1.02 -14.21
CA LEU A 186 -3.22 -0.07 -13.76
C LEU A 186 -3.36 -1.32 -14.64
N ALA A 187 -4.58 -1.66 -15.06
CA ALA A 187 -4.79 -2.79 -15.96
C ALA A 187 -4.22 -2.54 -17.37
N THR A 188 -4.32 -1.31 -17.88
CA THR A 188 -3.66 -0.92 -19.13
C THR A 188 -2.14 -0.94 -19.01
N PHE A 189 -1.60 -0.43 -17.92
CA PHE A 189 -0.17 -0.49 -17.62
C PHE A 189 0.34 -1.93 -17.61
N VAL A 190 -0.33 -2.83 -16.88
CA VAL A 190 0.06 -4.25 -16.87
C VAL A 190 -0.03 -4.84 -18.26
N ARG A 191 -1.14 -4.64 -19.01
CA ARG A 191 -1.28 -5.13 -20.39
C ARG A 191 -0.12 -4.71 -21.30
N GLY A 192 0.32 -3.45 -21.22
CA GLY A 192 1.44 -2.96 -22.03
C GLY A 192 2.81 -3.46 -21.57
N ALA A 193 2.92 -3.91 -20.32
CA ALA A 193 4.16 -4.46 -19.78
C ALA A 193 4.32 -5.96 -20.06
N LEU A 194 3.22 -6.71 -20.24
CA LEU A 194 3.27 -8.06 -20.81
C LEU A 194 3.79 -7.92 -22.24
N ALA A 195 4.92 -8.55 -22.57
CA ALA A 195 5.54 -8.45 -23.87
C ALA A 195 4.51 -8.68 -24.98
N GLU A 196 4.51 -7.81 -25.99
CA GLU A 196 3.78 -8.07 -27.22
C GLU A 196 4.25 -9.42 -27.75
N HIS A 197 3.36 -10.43 -27.80
CA HIS A 197 3.53 -11.48 -28.78
C HIS A 197 3.48 -10.77 -30.15
N ARG A 198 4.65 -10.37 -30.66
CA ARG A 198 4.84 -10.38 -32.10
C ARG A 198 4.70 -11.83 -32.49
N SER A 199 3.49 -12.17 -32.92
CA SER A 199 3.27 -13.21 -33.90
C SER A 199 4.12 -12.84 -35.12
N ASP A 200 5.40 -13.22 -35.11
CA ASP A 200 6.13 -13.45 -36.35
C ASP A 200 5.59 -14.77 -36.89
N ASP A 201 4.39 -14.70 -37.44
CA ASP A 201 3.83 -15.69 -38.34
C ASP A 201 3.29 -14.92 -39.54
N GLY A 202 4.01 -15.02 -40.66
CA GLY A 202 3.50 -14.69 -42.00
C GLY A 202 4.09 -13.46 -42.68
N SER A 203 5.28 -13.58 -43.27
CA SER A 203 5.46 -13.74 -44.75
C SER A 203 6.93 -13.71 -45.14
#